data_AF-A0A495Z189-F1
#
_entry.id   AF-A0A495Z189-F1
#
_cell.length_a   1.000
_cell.length_b   1.000
_cell.length_c   1.000
_cell.angle_alpha   90.00
_cell.angle_beta   90.00
_cell.angle_gamma   90.00
#
_symmetry.space_group_name_H-M   'P 1'
#
loop_
_entity.id
_entity.type
_entity.pdbx_description
1 polymer ?
#
loop_
_entity_poly.entity_id
_entity_poly.type
_entity_poly.pdbx_seq_one_letter_code
_entity_poly.pdbx_strand_id
1 'polypeptide(L)'
;MKPKKIYVIVMFIIVGFMLTTRLKTTAAENTQVVKKELPAIKTEQPLTIDGILDDACWQNAPQAVGFTDERTEKPAKNQSVGHLIPIQQGQCWL
;
A
#
# COMPACT_ATOMS: atom_id res chain seq x y z
N MET A 1 -20.91 -53.27 25.14
CA MET A 1 -19.96 -53.66 24.06
C MET A 1 -18.82 -52.63 24.06
N LYS A 2 -17.60 -53.01 24.46
CA LYS A 2 -16.48 -52.05 24.60
C LYS A 2 -15.88 -51.76 23.22
N PRO A 3 -15.72 -50.49 22.80
CA PRO A 3 -15.10 -50.20 21.52
C PRO A 3 -13.65 -50.72 21.54
N LYS A 4 -13.27 -51.47 20.50
CA LYS A 4 -11.88 -51.93 20.38
C LYS A 4 -10.99 -50.70 20.17
N LYS A 5 -9.88 -50.62 20.91
CA LYS A 5 -8.96 -49.47 20.93
C LYS A 5 -8.54 -48.99 19.53
N ILE A 6 -8.46 -49.90 18.57
CA ILE A 6 -8.14 -49.63 17.16
C ILE A 6 -9.18 -48.70 16.51
N TYR A 7 -10.47 -48.87 16.78
CA TYR A 7 -11.51 -48.00 16.22
C TYR A 7 -11.45 -46.59 16.77
N VAL A 8 -11.08 -46.44 18.04
CA VAL A 8 -10.89 -45.12 18.67
C VAL A 8 -9.74 -44.38 17.99
N ILE A 9 -8.60 -45.06 17.78
CA ILE A 9 -7.43 -44.46 17.11
C ILE A 9 -7.75 -44.06 15.67
N VAL A 10 -8.41 -44.93 14.90
CA VAL A 10 -8.79 -44.64 13.50
C VAL A 10 -9.75 -43.45 13.43
N MET A 11 -10.71 -43.37 14.36
CA MET A 11 -11.64 -42.23 14.42
C MET A 11 -10.90 -40.91 14.70
N PHE A 12 -9.93 -40.90 15.61
CA PHE A 12 -9.13 -39.71 15.91
C PHE A 12 -8.29 -39.24 14.71
N ILE A 13 -7.74 -40.17 13.92
CA ILE A 13 -6.96 -39.82 12.71
C ILE A 13 -7.87 -39.17 11.66
N ILE A 14 -9.06 -39.72 11.43
CA ILE A 14 -10.02 -39.18 10.45
C ILE A 14 -10.52 -37.79 10.86
N VAL A 15 -10.85 -37.61 12.14
CA VAL A 15 -11.29 -36.31 12.66
C VAL A 15 -10.15 -35.29 12.62
N GLY A 16 -8.92 -35.68 12.96
CA GLY A 16 -7.75 -34.82 12.86
C GLY A 16 -7.45 -34.39 11.43
N PHE A 17 -7.58 -35.30 10.45
CA PHE A 17 -7.39 -34.99 9.04
C PHE A 17 -8.48 -34.07 8.47
N MET A 18 -9.74 -34.27 8.89
CA MET A 18 -10.84 -33.37 8.53
C MET A 18 -10.64 -31.96 9.11
N LEU A 19 -10.04 -31.83 10.29
CA LEU A 19 -9.80 -30.55 10.95
C LEU A 19 -8.69 -29.73 10.26
N THR A 20 -7.63 -30.37 9.76
CA THR A 20 -6.49 -29.67 9.13
C THR A 20 -6.80 -29.12 7.73
N THR A 21 -7.76 -29.72 7.01
CA THR A 21 -8.13 -29.27 5.65
C THR A 21 -8.92 -27.96 5.59
N ARG A 22 -9.46 -27.49 6.73
CA ARG A 22 -10.27 -26.27 6.80
C ARG A 22 -9.47 -24.97 6.99
N LEU A 23 -8.14 -25.02 7.20
CA LEU A 23 -7.31 -23.85 7.54
C LEU A 23 -6.70 -23.08 6.35
N LYS A 24 -7.17 -23.28 5.12
CA LYS A 24 -6.72 -22.45 3.98
C LYS A 24 -7.66 -21.27 3.76
N THR A 25 -7.71 -20.35 4.73
CA THR A 25 -8.26 -19.01 4.53
C THR A 25 -7.12 -18.08 4.15
N THR A 26 -6.75 -18.07 2.87
CA THR A 26 -6.11 -16.88 2.30
C THR A 26 -7.20 -15.84 2.14
N ALA A 27 -7.32 -14.94 3.11
CA ALA A 27 -8.01 -13.68 2.90
C ALA A 27 -7.25 -12.98 1.76
N ALA A 28 -7.85 -12.95 0.57
CA ALA A 28 -7.43 -12.02 -0.46
C ALA A 28 -7.74 -10.63 0.10
N GLU A 29 -6.71 -9.93 0.55
CA GLU A 29 -6.82 -8.52 0.88
C GLU A 29 -7.30 -7.82 -0.40
N ASN A 30 -8.56 -7.37 -0.38
CA ASN A 30 -9.13 -6.59 -1.47
C ASN A 30 -8.55 -5.17 -1.34
N THR A 31 -7.28 -5.02 -1.72
CA THR A 31 -6.62 -3.72 -1.79
C THR A 31 -7.19 -2.99 -3.00
N GLN A 32 -8.40 -2.45 -2.86
CA GLN A 32 -8.93 -1.54 -3.86
C GLN A 32 -7.94 -0.38 -4.01
N VAL A 33 -7.54 -0.08 -5.25
CA VAL A 33 -6.74 1.09 -5.56
C VAL A 33 -7.61 2.33 -5.30
N VAL A 34 -7.48 2.90 -4.10
CA VAL A 34 -8.19 4.11 -3.71
C VAL A 34 -7.45 5.31 -4.28
N LYS A 35 -8.15 6.11 -5.09
CA LYS A 35 -7.62 7.39 -5.58
C LYS A 35 -7.36 8.31 -4.39
N LYS A 36 -6.12 8.80 -4.27
CA LYS A 36 -5.73 9.79 -3.27
C LYS A 36 -5.97 11.20 -3.78
N GLU A 37 -6.57 12.02 -2.94
CA GLU A 37 -6.65 13.47 -3.13
C GLU A 37 -5.49 14.12 -2.38
N LEU A 38 -4.83 15.07 -3.03
CA LEU A 38 -3.72 15.83 -2.45
C LEU A 38 -4.00 17.32 -2.66
N PRO A 39 -3.90 18.14 -1.61
CA PRO A 39 -4.13 19.58 -1.74
C PRO A 39 -3.04 20.20 -2.60
N ALA A 40 -3.40 21.13 -3.48
CA ALA A 40 -2.43 21.94 -4.22
C ALA A 40 -2.13 23.21 -3.41
N ILE A 41 -0.95 23.27 -2.77
CA ILE A 41 -0.54 24.43 -1.96
C ILE A 41 0.31 25.35 -2.84
N LYS A 42 -0.15 26.59 -3.03
CA LYS A 42 0.61 27.60 -3.77
C LYS A 42 1.86 28.00 -2.97
N THR A 43 3.01 28.02 -3.66
CA THR A 43 4.24 28.65 -3.14
C THR A 43 4.45 30.00 -3.80
N GLU A 44 4.81 31.02 -3.01
CA GLU A 44 5.23 32.33 -3.52
C GLU A 44 6.75 32.38 -3.74
N GLN A 45 7.48 31.40 -3.21
CA GLN A 45 8.93 31.32 -3.38
C GLN A 45 9.26 30.72 -4.75
N PRO A 46 10.14 31.37 -5.53
CA PRO A 46 10.66 30.78 -6.76
C PRO A 46 11.44 29.52 -6.39
N LEU A 47 11.11 28.42 -7.08
CA LEU A 47 11.78 27.13 -6.92
C LEU A 47 12.80 26.94 -8.04
N THR A 48 13.92 26.30 -7.70
CA THR A 48 14.90 25.88 -8.70
C THR A 48 14.66 24.41 -9.05
N ILE A 49 14.54 24.11 -10.36
CA ILE A 49 14.40 22.72 -10.85
C ILE A 49 15.79 22.22 -11.25
N ASP A 50 16.60 21.85 -10.27
CA ASP A 50 17.96 21.32 -10.45
C ASP A 50 18.13 19.86 -9.97
N GLY A 51 17.07 19.27 -9.42
CA GLY A 51 17.08 17.92 -8.86
C GLY A 51 17.49 17.85 -7.38
N ILE A 52 17.72 19.01 -6.75
CA ILE A 52 17.99 19.14 -5.32
C ILE A 52 16.71 19.64 -4.62
N LEU A 53 16.36 19.05 -3.48
CA LEU A 53 15.12 19.36 -2.74
C LEU A 53 15.40 20.18 -1.46
N ASP A 54 16.30 21.16 -1.55
CA ASP A 54 16.75 21.95 -0.40
C ASP A 54 15.94 23.23 -0.19
N ASP A 55 15.19 23.67 -1.21
CA ASP A 55 14.34 24.87 -1.12
C ASP A 55 13.30 24.74 0.00
N ALA A 56 13.07 25.84 0.72
CA ALA A 56 12.13 25.88 1.84
C ALA A 56 10.69 25.47 1.46
N CYS A 57 10.31 25.65 0.19
CA CYS A 57 9.00 25.26 -0.32
C CYS A 57 8.76 23.74 -0.25
N TRP A 58 9.81 22.90 -0.29
CA TRP A 58 9.71 21.44 -0.19
C TRP A 58 9.36 20.94 1.22
N GLN A 59 9.72 21.70 2.26
CA GLN A 59 9.51 21.29 3.66
C GLN A 59 8.02 21.19 4.02
N ASN A 60 7.20 22.07 3.45
CA ASN A 60 5.75 22.14 3.71
C ASN A 60 4.92 21.56 2.56
N ALA A 61 5.56 21.00 1.53
CA ALA A 61 4.88 20.48 0.36
C ALA A 61 4.05 19.22 0.73
N PRO A 62 2.81 19.10 0.25
CA PRO A 62 2.00 17.90 0.41
C PRO A 62 2.73 16.65 -0.10
N GLN A 63 2.66 15.58 0.69
CA GLN A 63 3.37 14.34 0.43
C GLN A 63 2.44 13.23 -0.07
N ALA A 64 2.85 12.58 -1.15
CA ALA A 64 2.29 11.36 -1.67
C ALA A 64 3.15 10.16 -1.24
N VAL A 65 2.52 9.15 -0.65
CA VAL A 65 3.17 7.92 -0.17
C VAL A 65 2.33 6.70 -0.54
N GLY A 66 2.90 5.50 -0.41
CA GLY A 66 2.17 4.25 -0.62
C GLY A 66 1.79 4.07 -2.09
N PHE A 67 2.77 4.20 -2.97
CA PHE A 67 2.57 4.02 -4.41
C PHE A 67 2.33 2.54 -4.72
N THR A 68 1.45 2.29 -5.69
CA THR A 68 1.11 0.97 -6.20
C THR A 68 1.72 0.75 -7.59
N ASP A 69 2.12 -0.47 -7.88
CA ASP A 69 2.52 -0.90 -9.21
C ASP A 69 1.27 -1.06 -10.08
N GLU A 70 1.19 -0.31 -11.18
CA GLU A 70 -0.01 -0.25 -12.04
C GLU A 70 -0.39 -1.62 -12.62
N ARG A 71 0.59 -2.47 -12.94
CA ARG A 71 0.34 -3.77 -13.57
C ARG A 71 -0.18 -4.80 -12.58
N THR A 72 0.26 -4.71 -11.33
CA THR A 72 -0.04 -5.73 -10.30
C THR A 72 -1.04 -5.26 -9.27
N GLU A 73 -1.33 -3.95 -9.22
CA GLU A 73 -2.15 -3.26 -8.22
C GLU A 73 -1.66 -3.44 -6.77
N LYS A 74 -0.47 -4.02 -6.60
CA LYS A 74 0.18 -4.24 -5.31
C LYS A 74 1.04 -3.04 -4.94
N PRO A 75 1.44 -2.89 -3.67
CA PRO A 75 2.44 -1.91 -3.29
C PRO A 75 3.68 -2.00 -4.19
N ALA A 76 4.14 -0.86 -4.70
CA ALA A 76 5.34 -0.79 -5.51
C ALA A 76 6.54 -1.38 -4.74
N LYS A 77 7.36 -2.19 -5.42
CA LYS A 77 8.50 -2.88 -4.79
C LYS A 77 9.46 -1.90 -4.11
N ASN A 78 9.71 -0.77 -4.77
CA ASN A 78 10.49 0.32 -4.22
C ASN A 78 9.53 1.47 -3.90
N GLN A 79 9.33 1.72 -2.62
CA GLN A 79 8.52 2.85 -2.17
C GLN A 79 9.31 4.15 -2.28
N SER A 80 8.60 5.20 -2.68
CA SER A 80 9.12 6.57 -2.75
C SER A 80 8.16 7.51 -2.02
N VAL A 81 8.67 8.70 -1.69
CA VAL A 81 7.86 9.82 -1.23
C VAL A 81 7.87 10.86 -2.35
N GLY A 82 6.69 11.25 -2.82
CA GLY A 82 6.55 12.33 -3.79
C GLY A 82 6.08 13.61 -3.11
N HIS A 83 6.71 14.74 -3.40
CA HIS A 83 6.26 16.05 -2.94
C HIS A 83 5.61 16.80 -4.10
N LEU A 84 4.45 17.41 -3.88
CA LEU A 84 3.72 18.16 -4.90
C LEU A 84 3.84 19.66 -4.64
N ILE A 85 4.43 20.38 -5.60
CA ILE A 85 4.44 21.85 -5.62
C ILE A 85 3.88 22.30 -6.97
N PRO A 86 2.75 23.03 -7.00
CA PRO A 86 2.23 23.62 -8.23
C PRO A 86 3.13 24.79 -8.66
N ILE A 87 3.61 24.74 -9.91
CA ILE A 87 4.39 25.82 -10.50
C ILE A 87 3.42 26.84 -11.10
N GLN A 88 3.47 28.09 -10.64
CA GLN A 88 2.75 29.18 -11.29
C GLN A 88 3.71 29.94 -12.23
N GLN A 89 3.80 29.48 -13.48
CA GLN A 89 4.42 30.28 -14.54
C GLN A 89 3.45 31.39 -14.95
N GLY A 90 3.66 32.60 -14.44
CA GLY A 90 2.75 33.70 -14.70
C GLY A 90 3.08 35.00 -14.01
N GLN A 91 4.30 35.50 -14.21
CA GLN A 91 4.55 36.94 -14.21
C GLN A 91 5.37 37.27 -15.46
N CYS A 92 4.70 37.37 -16.60
CA CYS A 92 5.16 38.21 -17.70
C CYS A 92 5.10 39.65 -17.19
N TRP A 93 6.25 40.21 -16.83
CA TRP A 93 6.37 41.65 -16.64
C TRP A 93 6.50 42.28 -18.03
N LEU A 94 5.50 43.10 -18.39
CA LEU A 94 5.61 44.13 -19.43
C LEU A 94 6.67 45.16 -19.04
#